data_AF-A0A427A1S1-F1
#
_entry.id   AF-A0A427A1S1-F1
#
_cell.length_a   1.000
_cell.length_b   1.000
_cell.length_c   1.000
_cell.angle_alpha   90.00
_cell.angle_beta   90.00
_cell.angle_gamma   90.00
#
_symmetry.space_group_name_H-M   'P 1'
#
loop_
_entity.id
_entity.type
_entity.pdbx_description
1 polymer ?
#
loop_
_entity_poly.entity_id
_entity_poly.type
_entity_poly.pdbx_seq_one_letter_code
_entity_poly.pdbx_strand_id
1 'polypeptide(L)'
;MSSQETYEEVDLISKGGNYGWRVYEGPDLYHPPWAPGGNTSLASINPIFPIMGYTHSDVNTNVGSASITGGYVYRSTTDPCMYGRYIYTDLYAGAMWAGTEVPENSGNYTSSRIPFSCSKNSPIPCDTIAGSPLPSLGYIYSFGEDNRKDVFLLTSKGVYRVVRPSLCNYACPKENTTDTESSTPGLSSAAGQLDIIKGRLVFIMISLLILV
;
A
#
# COMPACT_ATOMS: atom_id res chain seq x y z
N MET A 1 16.94 11.74 -21.45
CA MET A 1 17.43 11.25 -20.14
C MET A 1 17.41 9.74 -20.21
N SER A 2 18.54 9.07 -19.92
CA SER A 2 18.56 7.63 -19.67
C SER A 2 18.33 7.41 -18.19
N SER A 3 17.11 7.00 -17.85
CA SER A 3 16.67 6.78 -16.48
C SER A 3 16.72 5.28 -16.14
N GLN A 4 16.65 4.99 -14.85
CA GLN A 4 16.38 3.65 -14.32
C GLN A 4 14.87 3.44 -14.43
N GLU A 5 14.44 2.40 -15.13
CA GLU A 5 13.06 2.25 -15.60
C GLU A 5 12.51 0.84 -15.33
N THR A 6 13.17 0.08 -14.44
CA THR A 6 12.81 -1.31 -14.16
C THR A 6 12.58 -1.59 -12.68
N TYR A 7 13.18 -0.81 -11.76
CA TYR A 7 13.03 -0.99 -10.32
C TYR A 7 12.74 0.31 -9.58
N GLU A 8 11.79 0.26 -8.65
CA GLU A 8 11.47 1.33 -7.71
C GLU A 8 11.87 0.96 -6.29
N GLU A 9 12.57 1.84 -5.58
CA GLU A 9 13.26 1.52 -4.33
C GLU A 9 12.86 2.39 -3.13
N VAL A 10 13.03 1.83 -1.92
CA VAL A 10 12.88 2.53 -0.64
C VAL A 10 14.07 2.20 0.25
N ASP A 11 14.82 3.22 0.64
CA ASP A 11 16.02 3.11 1.46
C ASP A 11 15.80 3.49 2.92
N LEU A 12 16.54 2.81 3.81
CA LEU A 12 16.75 3.27 5.18
C LEU A 12 17.98 4.19 5.24
N ILE A 13 17.74 5.50 5.38
CA ILE A 13 18.82 6.49 5.29
C ILE A 13 19.70 6.49 6.54
N SER A 14 21.01 6.38 6.32
CA SER A 14 22.07 6.42 7.31
C SER A 14 23.04 7.57 6.99
N LYS A 15 23.62 8.19 8.02
CA LYS A 15 24.48 9.35 7.84
C LYS A 15 25.78 8.97 7.11
N GLY A 16 25.95 9.48 5.90
CA GLY A 16 27.11 9.17 5.04
C GLY A 16 26.98 7.85 4.27
N GLY A 17 25.79 7.24 4.23
CA GLY A 17 25.52 6.06 3.40
C GLY A 17 25.67 6.35 1.91
N ASN A 18 26.11 5.32 1.17
CA ASN A 18 26.16 5.31 -0.29
C ASN A 18 25.14 4.27 -0.77
N TYR A 19 24.19 4.68 -1.61
CA TYR A 19 23.04 3.88 -2.05
C TYR A 19 23.22 3.29 -3.47
N GLY A 20 24.47 2.97 -3.84
CA GLY A 20 24.78 2.20 -5.06
C GLY A 20 24.69 2.96 -6.39
N TRP A 21 23.83 3.98 -6.52
CA TRP A 21 23.74 4.80 -7.74
C TRP A 21 25.12 5.38 -8.13
N ARG A 22 25.61 5.25 -9.37
CA ARG A 22 24.97 4.79 -10.62
C ARG A 22 25.22 3.33 -11.02
N VAL A 23 25.73 2.52 -10.09
CA VAL A 23 26.25 1.16 -10.34
C VAL A 23 25.17 0.09 -10.11
N TYR A 24 24.16 0.42 -9.33
CA TYR A 24 23.02 -0.43 -9.03
C TYR A 24 21.70 0.29 -9.34
N GLU A 25 20.72 -0.48 -9.76
CA GLU A 25 19.29 -0.13 -9.86
C GLU A 25 18.55 -1.12 -8.94
N GLY A 26 18.08 -0.64 -7.78
CA GLY A 26 17.61 -1.55 -6.73
C GLY A 26 18.71 -2.49 -6.23
N PRO A 27 18.45 -3.82 -6.16
CA PRO A 27 19.47 -4.80 -5.78
C PRO A 27 20.42 -5.19 -6.92
N ASP A 28 20.09 -4.82 -8.18
CA ASP A 28 20.71 -5.39 -9.37
C ASP A 28 21.76 -4.45 -9.99
N LEU A 29 22.73 -5.03 -10.71
CA LEU A 29 23.79 -4.28 -11.38
C LEU A 29 23.25 -3.52 -12.59
N TYR A 30 23.44 -2.20 -12.60
CA TYR A 30 22.99 -1.33 -13.68
C TYR A 30 24.16 -0.67 -14.41
N HIS A 31 24.10 -0.69 -15.74
CA HIS A 31 25.06 -0.05 -16.63
C HIS A 31 24.36 1.00 -17.49
N PRO A 32 24.14 2.23 -16.98
CA PRO A 32 23.44 3.25 -17.76
C PRO A 32 24.22 3.58 -19.04
N PRO A 33 23.58 3.71 -20.22
CA PRO A 33 24.25 4.06 -21.48
C PRO A 33 25.08 5.36 -21.40
N TRP A 34 24.63 6.28 -20.55
CA TRP A 34 25.36 7.48 -20.16
C TRP A 34 24.96 7.89 -18.74
N ALA A 35 25.91 8.35 -17.94
CA ALA A 35 25.62 9.19 -16.78
C ALA A 35 26.88 10.01 -16.38
N PRO A 36 26.73 11.06 -15.56
CA PRO A 36 27.84 11.82 -14.99
C PRO A 36 28.79 10.92 -14.17
N GLY A 37 30.06 11.33 -14.06
CA GLY A 37 31.06 10.65 -13.22
C GLY A 37 31.87 9.54 -13.92
N GLY A 38 31.51 9.13 -15.14
CA GLY A 38 32.28 8.14 -15.90
C GLY A 38 32.03 6.70 -15.42
N ASN A 39 33.09 5.88 -15.38
CA ASN A 39 33.04 4.46 -15.01
C ASN A 39 33.42 4.28 -13.53
N THR A 40 32.43 4.02 -12.67
CA THR A 40 32.64 3.68 -11.26
C THR A 40 32.92 2.18 -11.14
N SER A 41 34.10 1.81 -10.62
CA SER A 41 34.43 0.39 -10.40
C SER A 41 33.60 -0.18 -9.23
N LEU A 42 33.11 -1.41 -9.38
CA LEU A 42 32.42 -2.14 -8.30
C LEU A 42 33.25 -2.21 -7.02
N ALA A 43 34.57 -2.39 -7.14
CA ALA A 43 35.49 -2.45 -6.00
C ALA A 43 35.75 -1.08 -5.32
N SER A 44 35.21 0.02 -5.87
CA SER A 44 35.39 1.38 -5.34
C SER A 44 34.22 1.90 -4.50
N ILE A 45 33.13 1.12 -4.38
CA ILE A 45 31.95 1.47 -3.58
C ILE A 45 31.61 0.36 -2.59
N ASN A 46 30.93 0.74 -1.52
CA ASN A 46 30.31 -0.19 -0.56
C ASN A 46 28.84 0.23 -0.42
N PRO A 47 27.93 -0.32 -1.25
CA PRO A 47 26.54 0.11 -1.30
C PRO A 47 25.75 -0.37 -0.08
N ILE A 48 24.81 0.45 0.36
CA ILE A 48 23.67 0.07 1.19
C ILE A 48 22.52 -0.19 0.21
N PHE A 49 21.96 -1.39 0.24
CA PHE A 49 20.85 -1.78 -0.63
C PHE A 49 19.51 -1.33 -0.05
N PRO A 50 18.48 -1.14 -0.91
CA PRO A 50 17.15 -0.76 -0.46
C PRO A 50 16.51 -1.85 0.40
N ILE A 51 15.74 -1.41 1.38
CA ILE A 51 15.04 -2.28 2.32
C ILE A 51 13.72 -2.83 1.74
N MET A 52 13.17 -2.15 0.74
CA MET A 52 11.95 -2.52 0.03
C MET A 52 11.96 -1.94 -1.39
N GLY A 53 11.14 -2.49 -2.27
CA GLY A 53 10.96 -2.00 -3.64
C GLY A 53 10.04 -2.90 -4.45
N TYR A 54 9.97 -2.67 -5.76
CA TYR A 54 9.30 -3.54 -6.72
C TYR A 54 9.87 -3.36 -8.13
N THR A 55 9.78 -4.39 -8.96
CA THR A 55 10.03 -4.25 -10.40
C THR A 55 8.80 -3.66 -11.08
N HIS A 56 8.99 -2.91 -12.17
CA HIS A 56 7.87 -2.37 -12.97
C HIS A 56 6.93 -3.48 -13.48
N SER A 57 7.47 -4.68 -13.72
CA SER A 57 6.71 -5.89 -14.08
C SER A 57 5.80 -6.44 -12.96
N ASP A 58 6.12 -6.22 -11.68
CA ASP A 58 5.30 -6.72 -10.54
C ASP A 58 3.94 -5.99 -10.43
N VAL A 59 3.86 -4.78 -10.97
CA VAL A 59 2.62 -3.99 -11.01
C VAL A 59 1.75 -4.40 -12.18
N ASN A 60 2.32 -4.38 -13.39
CA ASN A 60 1.64 -4.75 -14.63
C ASN A 60 2.65 -5.12 -15.74
N THR A 61 2.55 -6.30 -16.32
CA THR A 61 3.49 -6.77 -17.36
C THR A 61 3.36 -6.08 -18.73
N ASN A 62 2.27 -5.34 -18.96
CA ASN A 62 1.96 -4.73 -20.27
C ASN A 62 2.22 -3.22 -20.28
N VAL A 63 1.85 -2.53 -19.20
CA VAL A 63 1.99 -1.06 -19.06
C VAL A 63 3.16 -0.68 -18.14
N GLY A 64 3.65 -1.62 -17.32
CA GLY A 64 4.62 -1.36 -16.27
C GLY A 64 4.02 -0.67 -15.04
N SER A 65 4.90 -0.04 -14.26
CA SER A 65 4.56 0.97 -13.26
C SER A 65 5.05 2.34 -13.75
N ALA A 66 5.11 3.35 -12.88
CA ALA A 66 5.73 4.63 -13.21
C ALA A 66 6.82 5.03 -12.23
N SER A 67 6.46 5.22 -10.96
CA SER A 67 7.41 5.55 -9.89
C SER A 67 6.75 5.56 -8.52
N ILE A 68 7.52 5.32 -7.47
CA ILE A 68 7.07 5.58 -6.10
C ILE A 68 6.88 7.09 -5.92
N THR A 69 5.63 7.53 -5.74
CA THR A 69 5.31 8.97 -5.53
C THR A 69 5.45 9.43 -4.10
N GLY A 70 5.74 8.49 -3.20
CA GLY A 70 6.05 8.73 -1.80
C GLY A 70 5.50 7.62 -0.93
N GLY A 71 5.51 7.88 0.38
CA GLY A 71 4.98 6.96 1.36
C GLY A 71 4.83 7.60 2.73
N TYR A 72 4.29 6.83 3.67
CA TYR A 72 3.95 7.31 5.00
C TYR A 72 4.05 6.19 6.04
N VAL A 73 4.62 6.45 7.22
CA VAL A 73 4.50 5.50 8.34
C VAL A 73 3.12 5.69 8.96
N TYR A 74 2.26 4.68 8.85
CA TYR A 74 0.86 4.78 9.25
C TYR A 74 0.70 4.80 10.77
N ARG A 75 0.07 5.87 11.29
CA ARG A 75 -0.11 6.12 12.73
C ARG A 75 -1.53 6.45 13.16
N SER A 76 -2.52 6.41 12.25
CA SER A 76 -3.91 6.51 12.66
C SER A 76 -4.36 5.27 13.42
N THR A 77 -5.28 5.46 14.36
CA THR A 77 -6.03 4.38 15.01
C THR A 77 -7.20 3.86 14.17
N THR A 78 -7.50 4.53 13.04
CA THR A 78 -8.64 4.23 12.16
C THR A 78 -8.51 2.85 11.48
N ASP A 79 -7.32 2.45 11.04
CA ASP A 79 -6.99 1.07 10.65
C ASP A 79 -5.96 0.46 11.64
N PRO A 80 -6.38 -0.13 12.76
CA PRO A 80 -5.48 -0.52 13.84
C PRO A 80 -4.59 -1.73 13.49
N CYS A 81 -4.90 -2.47 12.42
CA CYS A 81 -4.02 -3.54 11.95
C CYS A 81 -2.86 -2.98 11.09
N MET A 82 -2.96 -1.74 10.60
CA MET A 82 -1.96 -1.04 9.79
C MET A 82 -0.94 -0.26 10.60
N TYR A 83 -1.27 0.03 11.85
CA TYR A 83 -0.45 0.85 12.73
C TYR A 83 1.02 0.39 12.76
N GLY A 84 1.94 1.34 12.52
CA GLY A 84 3.39 1.13 12.52
C GLY A 84 4.01 0.73 11.18
N ARG A 85 3.22 0.32 10.18
CA ARG A 85 3.75 -0.07 8.86
C ARG A 85 4.05 1.15 7.99
N TYR A 86 5.07 1.04 7.13
CA TYR A 86 5.33 2.04 6.09
C TYR A 86 4.50 1.73 4.84
N ILE A 87 3.77 2.72 4.35
CA ILE A 87 2.87 2.57 3.21
C ILE A 87 3.45 3.33 2.02
N TYR A 88 3.39 2.77 0.82
CA TYR A 88 3.87 3.44 -0.39
C TYR A 88 3.10 2.97 -1.62
N THR A 89 3.14 3.76 -2.70
CA THR A 89 2.32 3.53 -3.90
C THR A 89 3.00 4.01 -5.16
N ASP A 90 2.62 3.39 -6.27
CA ASP A 90 2.98 3.82 -7.61
C ASP A 90 2.11 4.99 -8.10
N LEU A 91 2.70 5.89 -8.89
CA LEU A 91 2.01 7.00 -9.56
C LEU A 91 0.72 6.58 -10.26
N TYR A 92 0.68 5.43 -10.94
CA TYR A 92 -0.48 4.99 -11.72
C TYR A 92 -1.62 4.40 -10.87
N ALA A 93 -1.49 4.38 -9.55
CA ALA A 93 -2.50 3.85 -8.62
C ALA A 93 -2.92 2.39 -8.89
N GLY A 94 -2.10 1.62 -9.62
CA GLY A 94 -2.35 0.19 -9.88
C GLY A 94 -1.99 -0.70 -8.69
N ALA A 95 -1.06 -0.24 -7.84
CA ALA A 95 -0.56 -0.98 -6.69
C ALA A 95 -0.16 -0.06 -5.54
N MET A 96 -0.28 -0.62 -4.34
CA MET A 96 0.15 -0.07 -3.05
C MET A 96 0.81 -1.20 -2.27
N TRP A 97 1.69 -0.84 -1.34
CA TRP A 97 2.45 -1.79 -0.53
C TRP A 97 2.49 -1.39 0.95
N ALA A 98 2.70 -2.40 1.80
CA ALA A 98 2.98 -2.25 3.22
C ALA A 98 4.33 -2.87 3.57
N GLY A 99 5.26 -2.01 3.98
CA GLY A 99 6.48 -2.34 4.69
C GLY A 99 6.22 -2.61 6.17
N THR A 100 6.59 -3.79 6.65
CA THR A 100 6.59 -4.15 8.07
C THR A 100 8.03 -4.44 8.50
N GLU A 101 8.50 -3.74 9.53
CA GLU A 101 9.82 -4.00 10.13
C GLU A 101 9.75 -5.29 10.96
N VAL A 102 10.65 -6.25 10.72
CA VAL A 102 10.64 -7.56 11.39
C VAL A 102 12.07 -8.03 11.68
N PRO A 103 12.49 -8.18 12.96
CA PRO A 103 11.78 -7.76 14.17
C PRO A 103 11.74 -6.22 14.31
N GLU A 104 10.91 -5.72 15.23
CA GLU A 104 10.80 -4.28 15.52
C GLU A 104 12.15 -3.67 15.92
N ASN A 105 12.46 -2.47 15.41
CA ASN A 105 13.71 -1.72 15.59
C ASN A 105 14.98 -2.41 15.05
N SER A 106 14.86 -3.32 14.07
CA SER A 106 16.00 -4.01 13.45
C SER A 106 16.55 -3.33 12.20
N GLY A 107 15.80 -2.41 11.59
CA GLY A 107 16.06 -1.88 10.25
C GLY A 107 15.74 -2.86 9.10
N ASN A 108 15.34 -4.09 9.38
CA ASN A 108 14.98 -5.09 8.37
C ASN A 108 13.48 -5.01 8.07
N TYR A 109 13.14 -4.77 6.81
CA TYR A 109 11.74 -4.68 6.37
C TYR A 109 11.34 -5.85 5.48
N THR A 110 10.06 -6.18 5.55
CA THR A 110 9.37 -7.05 4.60
C THR A 110 8.26 -6.23 3.94
N SER A 111 8.17 -6.26 2.61
CA SER A 111 7.11 -5.57 1.86
C SER A 111 6.10 -6.55 1.27
N SER A 112 4.85 -6.12 1.20
CA SER A 112 3.75 -6.89 0.63
C SER A 112 2.78 -5.96 -0.10
N ARG A 113 2.31 -6.36 -1.28
CA ARG A 113 1.23 -5.63 -1.98
C ARG A 113 -0.07 -5.76 -1.19
N ILE A 114 -0.83 -4.69 -1.11
CA ILE A 114 -2.07 -4.63 -0.31
C ILE A 114 -3.31 -4.42 -1.17
N PRO A 115 -4.50 -4.88 -0.71
CA PRO A 115 -5.76 -4.56 -1.33
C PRO A 115 -6.29 -3.20 -0.82
N PHE A 116 -6.86 -2.41 -1.73
CA PHE A 116 -7.56 -1.17 -1.44
C PHE A 116 -8.81 -1.08 -2.33
N SER A 117 -9.91 -0.52 -1.80
CA SER A 117 -11.18 -0.40 -2.50
C SER A 117 -12.05 0.70 -1.91
N CYS A 118 -13.11 1.06 -2.63
CA CYS A 118 -14.05 2.10 -2.23
C CYS A 118 -14.84 1.74 -0.98
N SER A 119 -14.97 2.70 -0.05
CA SER A 119 -15.87 2.62 1.11
C SER A 119 -17.33 2.61 0.66
N LYS A 120 -18.13 1.69 1.22
CA LYS A 120 -19.59 1.59 0.96
C LYS A 120 -20.37 2.86 1.33
N ASN A 121 -19.91 3.56 2.36
CA ASN A 121 -20.63 4.65 3.01
C ASN A 121 -19.97 6.01 2.74
N SER A 122 -19.24 6.16 1.63
CA SER A 122 -18.67 7.45 1.24
C SER A 122 -19.77 8.46 0.90
N PRO A 123 -19.75 9.69 1.46
CA PRO A 123 -20.69 10.76 1.09
C PRO A 123 -20.62 11.19 -0.37
N ILE A 124 -19.49 10.91 -1.03
CA ILE A 124 -19.23 11.18 -2.46
C ILE A 124 -19.02 9.82 -3.13
N PRO A 125 -19.69 9.51 -4.27
CA PRO A 125 -19.46 8.28 -5.01
C PRO A 125 -17.98 8.04 -5.29
N CYS A 126 -17.52 6.82 -5.02
CA CYS A 126 -16.17 6.37 -5.34
C CYS A 126 -16.28 5.42 -6.53
N ASP A 127 -15.88 5.91 -7.70
CA ASP A 127 -15.92 5.14 -8.95
C ASP A 127 -14.83 4.06 -8.95
N THR A 128 -15.10 2.91 -9.58
CA THR A 128 -14.10 1.88 -9.86
C THR A 128 -13.67 1.91 -11.33
N ILE A 129 -12.49 1.35 -11.61
CA ILE A 129 -12.02 1.15 -12.99
C ILE A 129 -12.89 0.06 -13.65
N ALA A 130 -13.38 0.30 -14.86
CA ALA A 130 -14.24 -0.65 -15.57
C ALA A 130 -13.56 -2.03 -15.72
N GLY A 131 -14.23 -3.09 -15.23
CA GLY A 131 -13.69 -4.45 -15.22
C GLY A 131 -12.66 -4.75 -14.12
N SER A 132 -12.46 -3.84 -13.15
CA SER A 132 -11.50 -3.98 -12.05
C SER A 132 -12.14 -3.64 -10.69
N PRO A 133 -11.73 -4.28 -9.59
CA PRO A 133 -12.16 -3.90 -8.23
C PRO A 133 -11.47 -2.64 -7.70
N LEU A 134 -10.45 -2.12 -8.40
CA LEU A 134 -9.68 -0.96 -7.94
C LEU A 134 -10.47 0.36 -8.11
N PRO A 135 -10.36 1.29 -7.15
CA PRO A 135 -10.89 2.65 -7.30
C PRO A 135 -10.25 3.38 -8.47
N SER A 136 -11.04 4.20 -9.16
CA SER A 136 -10.62 5.06 -10.26
C SER A 136 -9.93 6.32 -9.73
N LEU A 137 -8.74 6.16 -9.13
CA LEU A 137 -7.96 7.26 -8.53
C LEU A 137 -7.25 8.13 -9.59
N GLY A 138 -7.03 7.59 -10.79
CA GLY A 138 -6.11 8.15 -11.78
C GLY A 138 -4.69 8.16 -11.23
N TYR A 139 -3.97 9.27 -11.35
CA TYR A 139 -2.63 9.42 -10.78
C TYR A 139 -2.66 9.78 -9.28
N ILE A 140 -1.87 9.12 -8.44
CA ILE A 140 -1.63 9.53 -7.04
C ILE A 140 -0.39 10.44 -7.00
N TYR A 141 -0.54 11.66 -6.49
CA TYR A 141 0.55 12.65 -6.47
C TYR A 141 1.30 12.72 -5.15
N SER A 142 0.62 12.52 -4.02
CA SER A 142 1.24 12.58 -2.69
C SER A 142 0.33 12.02 -1.58
N PHE A 143 0.93 11.80 -0.42
CA PHE A 143 0.25 11.53 0.85
C PHE A 143 0.15 12.81 1.70
N GLY A 144 -0.89 12.90 2.51
CA GLY A 144 -1.05 13.89 3.59
C GLY A 144 -1.40 13.22 4.92
N GLU A 145 -1.26 13.95 6.03
CA GLU A 145 -1.67 13.50 7.38
C GLU A 145 -2.38 14.65 8.10
N ASP A 146 -3.48 14.37 8.81
CA ASP A 146 -4.13 15.34 9.69
C ASP A 146 -3.61 15.28 11.15
N ASN A 147 -4.12 16.18 12.00
CA ASN A 147 -3.74 16.23 13.42
C ASN A 147 -4.16 14.98 14.23
N ARG A 148 -5.06 14.14 13.71
CA ARG A 148 -5.48 12.86 14.31
C ARG A 148 -4.71 11.66 13.74
N LYS A 149 -3.71 11.92 12.89
CA LYS A 149 -2.90 10.92 12.18
C LYS A 149 -3.64 10.16 11.08
N ASP A 150 -4.85 10.59 10.73
CA ASP A 150 -5.56 10.08 9.56
C ASP A 150 -4.80 10.51 8.30
N VAL A 151 -4.58 9.55 7.40
CA VAL A 151 -3.79 9.74 6.18
C VAL A 151 -4.71 10.10 5.00
N PHE A 152 -4.20 10.85 4.05
CA PHE A 152 -4.91 11.34 2.87
C PHE A 152 -4.07 11.02 1.62
N LEU A 153 -4.71 10.74 0.49
CA LEU A 153 -4.06 10.66 -0.82
C LEU A 153 -4.59 11.81 -1.69
N LEU A 154 -3.67 12.63 -2.20
CA LEU A 154 -3.97 13.59 -3.25
C LEU A 154 -3.85 12.89 -4.61
N THR A 155 -4.93 12.87 -5.39
CA THR A 155 -4.94 12.23 -6.71
C THR A 155 -5.51 13.16 -7.77
N SER A 156 -5.30 12.80 -9.05
CA SER A 156 -5.89 13.49 -10.21
C SER A 156 -7.43 13.49 -10.25
N LYS A 157 -8.08 12.71 -9.37
CA LYS A 157 -9.55 12.56 -9.29
C LYS A 157 -10.15 13.18 -8.03
N GLY A 158 -9.33 13.49 -7.03
CA GLY A 158 -9.77 14.14 -5.80
C GLY A 158 -8.80 13.95 -4.64
N VAL A 159 -9.21 14.37 -3.46
CA VAL A 159 -8.54 14.00 -2.21
C VAL A 159 -9.30 12.82 -1.62
N TYR A 160 -8.62 11.68 -1.57
CA TYR A 160 -9.07 10.48 -0.89
C TYR A 160 -8.49 10.48 0.51
N ARG A 161 -9.20 9.90 1.45
CA ARG A 161 -8.94 9.95 2.89
C ARG A 161 -8.71 8.49 3.33
N VAL A 162 -8.74 8.12 4.62
CA VAL A 162 -8.39 6.74 5.04
C VAL A 162 -9.34 6.13 6.09
N VAL A 163 -9.98 4.98 5.77
CA VAL A 163 -11.02 4.35 6.63
C VAL A 163 -10.53 3.13 7.40
N ARG A 164 -11.33 2.82 8.42
CA ARG A 164 -11.45 1.51 9.03
C ARG A 164 -11.80 0.39 8.03
N PRO A 165 -11.11 -0.77 8.07
CA PRO A 165 -11.24 -1.89 7.14
C PRO A 165 -12.68 -2.33 6.82
N SER A 166 -13.57 -2.41 7.82
CA SER A 166 -14.94 -2.91 7.62
C SER A 166 -15.78 -2.11 6.62
N LEU A 167 -15.51 -0.80 6.44
CA LEU A 167 -16.22 0.03 5.46
C LEU A 167 -15.91 -0.36 4.00
N CYS A 168 -14.77 -1.04 3.77
CA CYS A 168 -14.32 -1.54 2.47
C CYS A 168 -14.41 -3.08 2.35
N ASN A 169 -15.17 -3.74 3.23
CA ASN A 169 -15.23 -5.22 3.37
C ASN A 169 -13.90 -5.91 3.76
N TYR A 170 -12.92 -5.18 4.30
CA TYR A 170 -11.70 -5.79 4.80
C TYR A 170 -11.83 -6.20 6.26
N ALA A 171 -11.22 -7.33 6.62
CA ALA A 171 -11.21 -7.83 7.99
C ALA A 171 -9.94 -7.38 8.72
N CYS A 172 -10.10 -6.69 9.85
CA CYS A 172 -9.02 -6.43 10.79
C CYS A 172 -9.40 -6.99 12.17
N PRO A 173 -8.70 -8.02 12.68
CA PRO A 173 -8.96 -8.58 14.02
C PRO A 173 -8.72 -7.62 15.20
N LYS A 174 -8.15 -6.43 14.93
CA LYS A 174 -7.96 -5.35 15.91
C LYS A 174 -9.00 -4.23 15.79
N GLU A 175 -9.93 -4.29 14.81
CA GLU A 175 -11.00 -3.29 14.66
C GLU A 175 -12.11 -3.58 15.67
N ASN A 176 -12.39 -2.62 16.56
CA ASN A 176 -13.51 -2.73 17.50
C ASN A 176 -14.82 -2.37 16.78
N THR A 177 -15.58 -3.39 16.37
CA THR A 177 -16.84 -3.22 15.62
C THR A 177 -18.07 -2.97 16.52
N THR A 178 -17.90 -2.30 17.66
CA THR A 178 -19.00 -2.07 18.63
C THR A 178 -20.00 -0.99 18.23
N ASP A 179 -19.73 -0.22 17.17
CA ASP A 179 -20.63 0.83 16.69
C ASP A 179 -21.48 0.40 15.47
N THR A 180 -22.78 0.24 15.76
CA THR A 180 -23.92 0.31 14.82
C THR A 180 -24.15 -0.88 13.87
N GLU A 181 -24.61 -2.00 14.44
CA GLU A 181 -25.85 -2.58 13.90
C GLU A 181 -27.04 -1.87 14.57
N SER A 182 -27.56 -0.81 13.93
CA SER A 182 -28.82 -0.21 14.38
C SER A 182 -29.97 -1.15 14.05
N SER A 183 -30.45 -1.89 15.04
CA SER A 183 -31.59 -2.79 14.94
C SER A 183 -32.82 -2.10 14.33
N THR A 184 -33.26 -2.56 13.16
CA THR A 184 -34.57 -2.19 12.61
C THR A 184 -35.68 -2.66 13.56
N PRO A 185 -36.69 -1.83 13.89
CA PRO A 185 -37.80 -2.27 14.73
C PRO A 185 -38.54 -3.47 14.10
N GLY A 186 -38.79 -4.51 14.90
CA GLY A 186 -39.33 -5.77 14.41
C GLY A 186 -40.73 -5.65 13.82
N LEU A 187 -40.93 -6.22 12.63
CA LEU A 187 -42.24 -6.53 12.07
C LEU A 187 -42.56 -8.00 12.33
N SER A 188 -43.72 -8.23 12.95
CA SER A 188 -44.21 -9.56 13.34
C SER A 188 -44.62 -10.40 12.14
N SER A 189 -44.03 -11.59 12.00
CA SER A 189 -44.70 -12.75 11.39
C SER A 189 -44.04 -14.06 11.84
N ALA A 190 -44.85 -15.03 12.26
CA ALA A 190 -44.40 -16.33 12.71
C ALA A 190 -44.48 -17.37 11.57
N ALA A 191 -43.43 -18.17 11.37
CA ALA A 191 -43.49 -19.55 10.90
C ALA A 191 -42.11 -20.22 11.03
N GLY A 192 -42.07 -21.47 11.48
CA GLY A 192 -40.83 -22.13 11.90
C GLY A 192 -39.96 -22.77 10.81
N GLN A 193 -38.86 -23.37 11.31
CA GLN A 193 -38.54 -24.80 11.16
C GLN A 193 -37.14 -25.14 10.59
N LEU A 194 -36.34 -25.79 11.46
CA LEU A 194 -35.24 -26.75 11.26
C LEU A 194 -33.86 -26.32 10.68
N ASP A 195 -32.84 -26.89 11.34
CA ASP A 195 -31.40 -26.78 11.09
C ASP A 195 -30.91 -27.44 9.79
N ILE A 196 -29.70 -27.05 9.36
CA ILE A 196 -28.62 -28.01 9.00
C ILE A 196 -27.25 -27.31 9.07
N ILE A 197 -26.29 -27.97 9.73
CA ILE A 197 -24.91 -27.50 9.90
C ILE A 197 -24.06 -27.88 8.67
N LYS A 198 -23.23 -26.96 8.17
CA LYS A 198 -22.03 -27.30 7.37
C LYS A 198 -20.96 -26.22 7.48
N GLY A 199 -19.91 -26.49 8.26
CA GLY A 199 -18.73 -25.62 8.33
C GLY A 199 -17.75 -25.84 7.18
N ARG A 200 -16.84 -24.90 6.95
CA ARG A 200 -15.58 -25.12 6.21
C ARG A 200 -14.49 -24.11 6.62
N LEU A 201 -13.24 -24.56 6.45
CA LEU A 201 -12.00 -23.85 6.75
C LEU A 201 -11.95 -22.43 6.17
N VAL A 202 -11.42 -21.50 6.98
CA VAL A 202 -10.94 -20.19 6.52
C VAL A 202 -9.41 -20.24 6.45
N PHE A 203 -8.85 -20.05 5.26
CA PHE A 203 -7.41 -19.79 5.11
C PHE A 203 -7.15 -18.31 5.42
N ILE A 204 -6.24 -18.05 6.36
CA ILE A 204 -5.86 -16.70 6.76
C ILE A 204 -4.77 -16.21 5.80
N MET A 205 -5.05 -15.12 5.07
CA MET A 205 -4.02 -14.30 4.44
C MET A 205 -4.19 -12.85 4.90
N ILE A 206 -3.20 -12.38 5.65
CA ILE A 206 -3.17 -11.06 6.28
C ILE A 206 -2.77 -10.04 5.21
N SER A 207 -3.69 -9.21 4.75
CA SER A 207 -3.38 -8.04 3.93
C SER A 207 -4.49 -6.99 4.07
N LEU A 208 -4.08 -5.73 4.03
CA LEU A 208 -4.75 -4.67 4.77
C LEU A 208 -4.18 -3.32 4.33
N LEU A 209 -5.01 -2.33 3.96
CA LEU A 209 -4.67 -0.89 3.91
C LEU A 209 -5.91 -0.02 3.48
N ILE A 210 -6.37 0.90 4.34
CA ILE A 210 -6.39 2.36 4.05
C ILE A 210 -7.28 2.94 2.87
N LEU A 211 -8.58 3.36 3.06
CA LEU A 211 -9.34 4.27 2.09
C LEU A 211 -10.76 4.92 2.49
N VAL A 212 -10.87 6.22 2.82
CA VAL A 212 -12.14 7.05 2.91
C VAL A 212 -12.38 7.82 1.61
#